data_AF-A0AB37AQ33-F1
#
_entry.id   AF-A0AB37AQ33-F1
#
_cell.length_a   1.000
_cell.length_b   1.000
_cell.length_c   1.000
_cell.angle_alpha   90.00
_cell.angle_beta   90.00
_cell.angle_gamma   90.00
#
_symmetry.space_group_name_H-M   'P 1'
#
loop_
_entity.id
_entity.type
_entity.pdbx_description
1 polymer ?
#
loop_
_entity_poly.entity_id
_entity_poly.type
_entity_poly.pdbx_seq_one_letter_code
_entity_poly.pdbx_strand_id
1 'polypeptide(L)'
;MAILRPVDAGLVAIFFPAYIYFSVPHKNAEEFIAQWRRVLVIAIVLGGGVVFGLLLFALVNIKIFGSPLGGYFQSTATASGYFVEMLPRKTWSLLFDSNSVYLEPTAAIVAHYPWLLLSIVGIVVALVRGDMLLRILALAIVFHFALYAPFGDLLPGGVWRYKNIHYFKWAIPYLALFAWLAIRWIMADMGASLRTRALRAISAVVCISLILTVQFKIRQIDSVERAGYVMQNGDPVIDINWTNRQSSIDFIDYHGVTGGFTDVYFGPHRVWVDGRELARIHDFRLLPAPWGVRMLFNRPISGSDIKLTTGHGLEISSGEFKVTAASYRLGIGRPHFPVIAWDGDEPSPWNMLRSLPQRISHISSLFTH
;
A
#
# COMPACT_ATOMS: atom_id res chain seq x y z
N MET A 1 -16.08 -15.85 -3.15
CA MET A 1 -15.85 -15.64 -4.60
C MET A 1 -14.65 -14.70 -4.81
N ALA A 2 -13.42 -15.17 -4.57
CA ALA A 2 -12.20 -14.35 -4.67
C ALA A 2 -11.23 -14.89 -5.74
N ILE A 3 -11.69 -15.80 -6.61
CA ILE A 3 -10.82 -16.65 -7.43
C ILE A 3 -10.51 -16.06 -8.81
N LEU A 4 -11.19 -15.00 -9.27
CA LEU A 4 -10.97 -14.49 -10.64
C LEU A 4 -11.07 -12.96 -10.69
N ARG A 5 -10.16 -12.27 -10.01
CA ARG A 5 -9.88 -10.90 -10.42
C ARG A 5 -9.01 -10.98 -11.68
N PRO A 6 -9.34 -10.25 -12.76
CA PRO A 6 -8.53 -10.26 -13.99
C PRO A 6 -7.04 -9.98 -13.73
N VAL A 7 -6.74 -9.20 -12.69
CA VAL A 7 -5.39 -8.88 -12.22
C VAL A 7 -4.62 -10.12 -11.74
N ASP A 8 -5.27 -11.04 -11.01
CA ASP A 8 -4.64 -12.26 -10.51
C ASP A 8 -4.30 -13.23 -11.66
N ALA A 9 -5.09 -13.22 -12.74
CA ALA A 9 -4.84 -14.04 -13.92
C ALA A 9 -3.51 -13.66 -14.59
N GLY A 10 -3.10 -12.38 -14.57
CA GLY A 10 -1.81 -11.94 -15.08
C GLY A 10 -0.63 -12.53 -14.31
N LEU A 11 -0.74 -12.58 -12.98
CA LEU A 11 0.29 -13.20 -12.13
C LEU A 11 0.39 -14.70 -12.41
N VAL A 12 -0.74 -15.40 -12.46
CA VAL A 12 -0.78 -16.84 -12.75
C VAL A 12 -0.23 -17.14 -14.14
N ALA A 13 -0.62 -16.38 -15.17
CA ALA A 13 -0.19 -16.62 -16.55
C ALA A 13 1.34 -16.57 -16.73
N ILE A 14 2.03 -15.73 -15.97
CA ILE A 14 3.49 -15.55 -16.08
C ILE A 14 4.23 -16.53 -15.16
N PHE A 15 3.88 -16.54 -13.87
CA PHE A 15 4.69 -17.23 -12.86
C PHE A 15 4.33 -18.70 -12.70
N PHE A 16 3.11 -19.12 -13.06
CA PHE A 16 2.71 -20.51 -12.94
C PHE A 16 3.43 -21.44 -13.93
N PRO A 17 3.54 -21.12 -15.23
CA PRO A 17 4.35 -21.92 -16.17
C PRO A 17 5.83 -21.95 -15.78
N ALA A 18 6.38 -20.81 -15.33
CA ALA A 18 7.76 -20.73 -14.86
C ALA A 18 7.98 -21.63 -13.64
N TYR A 19 7.09 -21.56 -12.63
CA TYR A 19 7.14 -22.44 -11.47
C TYR A 19 7.14 -23.92 -11.88
N ILE A 20 6.25 -24.33 -12.78
CA ILE A 20 6.21 -25.73 -13.24
C ILE A 20 7.54 -26.11 -13.92
N TYR A 21 8.04 -25.28 -14.84
CA TYR A 21 9.28 -25.55 -15.56
C TYR A 21 10.46 -25.79 -14.62
N PHE A 22 10.66 -24.90 -13.64
CA PHE A 22 11.79 -24.98 -12.71
C PHE A 22 11.58 -25.96 -11.56
N SER A 23 10.36 -26.47 -11.35
CA SER A 23 10.08 -27.50 -10.33
C SER A 23 10.50 -28.90 -10.75
N VAL A 24 10.79 -29.10 -12.04
CA VAL A 24 11.09 -30.40 -12.62
C VAL A 24 12.61 -30.55 -12.82
N PRO A 25 13.28 -31.43 -12.07
CA PRO A 25 14.73 -31.63 -12.22
C PRO A 25 15.05 -32.35 -13.55
N HIS A 26 15.88 -31.73 -14.39
CA HIS A 26 16.34 -32.31 -15.66
C HIS A 26 17.56 -33.19 -15.43
N LYS A 27 17.37 -34.51 -15.36
CA LYS A 27 18.48 -35.46 -15.24
C LYS A 27 18.86 -36.04 -16.61
N ASN A 28 17.92 -36.66 -17.34
CA ASN A 28 18.17 -37.32 -18.62
C ASN A 28 17.04 -37.06 -19.66
N ALA A 29 17.30 -37.26 -20.97
CA ALA A 29 16.37 -36.94 -22.06
C ALA A 29 15.07 -37.78 -22.09
N GLU A 30 15.11 -39.05 -21.69
CA GLU A 30 13.90 -39.89 -21.61
C GLU A 30 13.01 -39.53 -20.41
N GLU A 31 13.62 -39.26 -19.25
CA GLU A 31 12.92 -38.74 -18.08
C GLU A 31 12.33 -37.35 -18.35
N PHE A 32 13.02 -36.52 -19.14
CA PHE A 32 12.53 -35.23 -19.61
C PHE A 32 11.22 -35.39 -20.39
N ILE A 33 11.14 -36.26 -21.39
CA ILE A 33 9.91 -36.47 -22.18
C ILE A 33 8.75 -36.96 -21.30
N ALA A 34 8.99 -37.92 -20.42
CA ALA A 34 7.97 -38.46 -19.52
C ALA A 34 7.48 -37.42 -18.49
N GLN A 35 8.38 -36.60 -17.96
CA GLN A 35 8.02 -35.51 -17.04
C GLN A 35 7.31 -34.36 -17.76
N TRP A 36 7.68 -34.04 -19.00
CA TRP A 36 6.99 -33.02 -19.79
C TRP A 36 5.56 -33.40 -20.15
N ARG A 37 5.27 -34.68 -20.35
CA ARG A 37 3.88 -35.16 -20.46
C ARG A 37 3.09 -34.89 -19.17
N ARG A 38 3.69 -35.10 -17.99
CA ARG A 38 3.04 -34.78 -16.70
C ARG A 38 2.86 -33.28 -16.52
N VAL A 39 3.87 -32.47 -16.86
CA VAL A 39 3.79 -31.00 -16.87
C VAL A 39 2.66 -30.52 -17.78
N LEU A 40 2.57 -31.08 -18.99
CA LEU A 40 1.51 -30.75 -19.94
C LEU A 40 0.13 -31.11 -19.37
N VAL A 41 -0.02 -32.28 -18.77
CA VAL A 41 -1.28 -32.68 -18.11
C VAL A 41 -1.62 -31.75 -16.96
N ILE A 42 -0.66 -31.40 -16.09
CA ILE A 42 -0.86 -30.46 -14.98
C ILE A 42 -1.25 -29.09 -15.52
N ALA A 43 -0.56 -28.59 -16.55
CA ALA A 43 -0.86 -27.33 -17.20
C ALA A 43 -2.23 -27.33 -17.87
N ILE A 44 -2.65 -28.44 -18.50
CA ILE A 44 -3.98 -28.60 -19.11
C ILE A 44 -5.07 -28.65 -18.03
N VAL A 45 -4.88 -29.42 -16.96
CA VAL A 45 -5.88 -29.53 -15.88
C VAL A 45 -6.04 -28.19 -15.16
N LEU A 46 -4.94 -27.53 -14.83
CA LEU A 46 -4.97 -26.25 -14.12
C LEU A 46 -5.39 -25.10 -15.05
N GLY A 47 -4.89 -25.07 -16.28
CA GLY A 47 -5.32 -24.14 -17.31
C GLY A 47 -6.79 -24.31 -17.66
N GLY A 48 -7.27 -25.55 -17.76
CA GLY A 48 -8.68 -25.89 -17.94
C GLY A 48 -9.54 -25.41 -16.79
N GLY A 49 -9.08 -25.57 -15.55
CA GLY A 49 -9.73 -24.99 -14.36
C GLY A 49 -9.81 -23.45 -14.41
N VAL A 50 -8.74 -22.78 -14.85
CA VAL A 50 -8.71 -21.32 -15.03
C VAL A 50 -9.70 -20.88 -16.11
N VAL A 51 -9.66 -21.53 -17.28
CA VAL A 51 -10.58 -21.21 -18.40
C VAL A 51 -12.03 -21.47 -18.00
N PHE A 52 -12.32 -22.59 -17.36
CA PHE A 52 -13.66 -22.89 -16.82
C PHE A 52 -14.12 -21.84 -15.82
N GLY A 53 -13.22 -21.43 -14.92
CA GLY A 53 -13.49 -20.35 -13.98
C GLY A 53 -13.83 -19.05 -14.70
N LEU A 54 -12.99 -18.60 -15.65
CA LEU A 54 -13.20 -17.38 -16.42
C LEU A 54 -14.50 -17.41 -17.22
N LEU A 55 -14.83 -18.55 -17.83
CA LEU A 55 -16.10 -18.76 -18.53
C LEU A 55 -17.29 -18.67 -17.58
N LEU A 56 -17.23 -19.34 -16.43
CA LEU A 56 -18.28 -19.27 -15.42
C LEU A 56 -18.47 -17.83 -14.91
N PHE A 57 -17.37 -17.12 -14.65
CA PHE A 57 -17.40 -15.71 -14.28
C PHE A 57 -18.06 -14.86 -15.37
N ALA A 58 -17.63 -15.00 -16.63
CA ALA A 58 -18.19 -14.24 -17.74
C ALA A 58 -19.69 -14.51 -17.93
N LEU A 59 -20.11 -15.78 -17.86
CA LEU A 59 -21.52 -16.17 -17.98
C LEU A 59 -22.39 -15.58 -16.86
N VAL A 60 -21.92 -15.64 -15.61
CA VAL A 60 -22.61 -15.02 -14.47
C VAL A 60 -22.71 -13.51 -14.65
N ASN A 61 -21.64 -12.85 -15.11
CA ASN A 61 -21.65 -11.40 -15.32
C ASN A 61 -22.54 -10.98 -16.49
N ILE A 62 -22.58 -11.72 -17.59
CA ILE A 62 -23.54 -11.48 -18.68
C ILE A 62 -24.96 -11.57 -18.15
N LYS A 63 -25.27 -12.58 -17.33
CA LYS A 63 -26.61 -12.79 -16.79
C LYS A 63 -27.06 -11.69 -15.81
N ILE A 64 -26.15 -11.18 -14.98
CA ILE A 64 -26.47 -10.18 -13.95
C ILE A 64 -26.38 -8.75 -14.48
N PHE A 65 -25.35 -8.45 -15.27
CA PHE A 65 -24.97 -7.08 -15.66
C PHE A 65 -25.06 -6.83 -17.17
N GLY A 66 -25.41 -7.83 -17.98
CA GLY A 66 -25.46 -7.69 -19.44
C GLY A 66 -24.08 -7.61 -20.13
N SER A 67 -22.98 -7.82 -19.39
CA SER A 67 -21.60 -7.72 -19.91
C SER A 67 -20.71 -8.82 -19.32
N PRO A 68 -19.82 -9.47 -20.10
CA PRO A 68 -18.92 -10.51 -19.61
C PRO A 68 -17.90 -10.01 -18.58
N LEU A 69 -17.57 -8.71 -18.60
CA LEU A 69 -16.69 -8.10 -17.61
C LEU A 69 -17.44 -7.61 -16.36
N GLY A 70 -18.78 -7.64 -16.40
CA GLY A 70 -19.66 -7.27 -15.31
C GLY A 70 -19.69 -5.78 -14.99
N GLY A 71 -20.51 -5.42 -14.00
CA GLY A 71 -20.52 -4.09 -13.41
C GLY A 71 -19.24 -3.78 -12.63
N TYR A 72 -18.50 -4.81 -12.18
CA TYR A 72 -17.25 -4.65 -11.42
C TYR A 72 -16.16 -3.98 -12.23
N PHE A 73 -15.96 -4.37 -13.50
CA PHE A 73 -14.96 -3.72 -14.33
C PHE A 73 -15.34 -2.27 -14.61
N GLN A 74 -16.63 -1.98 -14.79
CA GLN A 74 -17.10 -0.61 -14.95
C GLN A 74 -16.90 0.20 -13.66
N SER A 75 -17.37 -0.27 -12.50
CA SER A 75 -17.15 0.42 -11.21
C SER A 75 -15.66 0.59 -10.88
N THR A 76 -14.84 -0.41 -11.19
CA THR A 76 -13.41 -0.38 -10.86
C THR A 76 -12.60 0.47 -11.84
N ALA A 77 -12.82 0.31 -13.14
CA ALA A 77 -12.07 1.03 -14.18
C ALA A 77 -12.55 2.47 -14.35
N THR A 78 -13.84 2.75 -14.14
CA THR A 78 -14.41 4.10 -14.33
C THR A 78 -14.68 4.86 -13.04
N ALA A 79 -14.99 4.19 -11.91
CA ALA A 79 -15.32 4.90 -10.66
C ALA A 79 -14.14 4.99 -9.68
N SER A 80 -13.34 3.94 -9.53
CA SER A 80 -12.22 3.94 -8.58
C SER A 80 -10.86 4.20 -9.23
N GLY A 81 -10.67 3.75 -10.46
CA GLY A 81 -9.46 3.98 -11.26
C GLY A 81 -8.26 3.10 -10.89
N TYR A 82 -7.24 3.17 -11.74
CA TYR A 82 -5.95 2.49 -11.59
C TYR A 82 -4.82 3.46 -11.95
N PHE A 83 -3.92 3.72 -11.00
CA PHE A 83 -2.98 4.86 -11.04
C PHE A 83 -1.52 4.36 -11.01
N VAL A 84 -1.04 3.85 -12.14
CA VAL A 84 0.31 3.25 -12.26
C VAL A 84 1.41 4.27 -11.96
N GLU A 85 1.21 5.52 -12.36
CA GLU A 85 2.09 6.65 -12.07
C GLU A 85 2.27 6.90 -10.56
N MET A 86 1.28 6.50 -9.75
CA MET A 86 1.32 6.63 -8.29
C MET A 86 1.92 5.41 -7.61
N LEU A 87 2.36 4.39 -8.36
CA LEU A 87 2.82 3.11 -7.82
C LEU A 87 3.85 3.28 -6.68
N PRO A 88 4.94 4.05 -6.82
CA PRO A 88 5.93 4.16 -5.74
C PRO A 88 5.34 4.80 -4.49
N ARG A 89 4.55 5.88 -4.67
CA ARG A 89 3.91 6.63 -3.58
C ARG A 89 2.89 5.76 -2.85
N LYS A 90 1.97 5.11 -3.57
CA LYS A 90 0.96 4.22 -2.99
C LYS A 90 1.59 2.99 -2.33
N THR A 91 2.58 2.37 -2.96
CA THR A 91 3.31 1.24 -2.34
C THR A 91 3.93 1.65 -1.02
N TRP A 92 4.57 2.82 -0.99
CA TRP A 92 5.16 3.36 0.25
C TRP A 92 4.09 3.64 1.31
N SER A 93 2.96 4.23 0.94
CA SER A 93 1.86 4.50 1.87
C SER A 93 1.21 3.24 2.43
N LEU A 94 1.08 2.19 1.63
CA LEU A 94 0.49 0.91 2.05
C LEU A 94 1.44 0.13 2.96
N LEU A 95 2.74 0.13 2.65
CA LEU A 95 3.71 -0.69 3.38
C LEU A 95 4.31 0.02 4.59
N PHE A 96 4.68 1.29 4.48
CA PHE A 96 5.59 1.95 5.44
C PHE A 96 5.07 3.25 6.06
N ASP A 97 4.37 4.11 5.30
CA ASP A 97 3.92 5.42 5.80
C ASP A 97 2.49 5.75 5.37
N SER A 98 1.54 5.22 6.13
CA SER A 98 0.12 5.48 5.96
C SER A 98 -0.33 6.83 6.56
N ASN A 99 0.51 7.52 7.31
CA ASN A 99 0.11 8.71 8.06
C ASN A 99 0.29 9.99 7.26
N SER A 100 1.47 10.19 6.68
CA SER A 100 1.89 11.51 6.19
C SER A 100 0.96 12.06 5.10
N VAL A 101 0.43 11.17 4.25
CA VAL A 101 -0.50 11.52 3.16
C VAL A 101 -1.96 11.18 3.53
N TYR A 102 -2.19 9.98 4.06
CA TYR A 102 -3.55 9.44 4.28
C TYR A 102 -4.11 9.62 5.70
N LEU A 103 -3.31 10.16 6.63
CA LEU A 103 -3.71 10.43 8.03
C LEU A 103 -4.15 9.19 8.82
N GLU A 104 -3.55 8.03 8.50
CA GLU A 104 -3.87 6.75 9.13
C GLU A 104 -2.62 6.18 9.83
N PRO A 105 -2.30 6.57 11.08
CA PRO A 105 -0.98 6.35 11.68
C PRO A 105 -0.55 4.88 11.84
N THR A 106 -1.49 3.96 11.94
CA THR A 106 -1.24 2.52 12.17
C THR A 106 -1.59 1.65 10.97
N ALA A 107 -2.06 2.22 9.86
CA ALA A 107 -2.62 1.43 8.77
C ALA A 107 -1.58 0.81 7.81
N ALA A 108 -0.32 1.21 7.90
CA ALA A 108 0.76 0.62 7.14
C ALA A 108 0.93 -0.87 7.48
N ILE A 109 1.18 -1.72 6.49
CA ILE A 109 1.26 -3.17 6.71
C ILE A 109 2.44 -3.53 7.62
N VAL A 110 3.58 -2.83 7.52
CA VAL A 110 4.75 -3.03 8.39
C VAL A 110 4.46 -2.62 9.84
N ALA A 111 3.48 -1.75 10.10
CA ALA A 111 3.07 -1.40 11.46
C ALA A 111 2.48 -2.60 12.22
N HIS A 112 1.80 -3.51 11.51
CA HIS A 112 1.26 -4.76 12.08
C HIS A 112 2.23 -5.92 11.98
N TYR A 113 3.10 -5.92 10.96
CA TYR A 113 4.07 -6.99 10.71
C TYR A 113 5.49 -6.42 10.53
N PRO A 114 6.18 -5.98 11.59
CA PRO A 114 7.52 -5.38 11.47
C PRO A 114 8.57 -6.32 10.86
N TRP A 115 8.37 -7.63 11.01
CA TRP A 115 9.21 -8.67 10.41
C TRP A 115 9.23 -8.63 8.88
N LEU A 116 8.29 -7.93 8.23
CA LEU A 116 8.29 -7.72 6.78
C LEU A 116 9.55 -6.97 6.29
N LEU A 117 10.20 -6.18 7.15
CA LEU A 117 11.50 -5.59 6.83
C LEU A 117 12.55 -6.68 6.55
N LEU A 118 12.54 -7.78 7.32
CA LEU A 118 13.39 -8.94 7.06
C LEU A 118 12.95 -9.71 5.81
N SER A 119 11.65 -9.76 5.52
CA SER A 119 11.16 -10.36 4.28
C SER A 119 11.73 -9.67 3.05
N ILE A 120 11.83 -8.33 3.06
CA ILE A 120 12.42 -7.58 1.94
C ILE A 120 13.90 -7.92 1.78
N VAL A 121 14.65 -7.98 2.88
CA VAL A 121 16.04 -8.46 2.84
C VAL A 121 16.12 -9.88 2.25
N GLY A 122 15.24 -10.77 2.69
CA GLY A 122 15.15 -12.14 2.19
C GLY A 122 14.84 -12.23 0.70
N ILE A 123 13.93 -11.41 0.21
CA ILE A 123 13.61 -11.27 -1.22
C ILE A 123 14.86 -10.84 -1.98
N VAL A 124 15.57 -9.79 -1.53
CA VAL A 124 16.80 -9.32 -2.18
C VAL A 124 17.86 -10.42 -2.21
N VAL A 125 18.08 -11.12 -1.09
CA VAL A 125 19.03 -12.23 -1.01
C VAL A 125 18.64 -13.37 -1.95
N ALA A 126 17.35 -13.72 -2.00
CA ALA A 126 16.85 -14.77 -2.90
C ALA A 126 16.96 -14.40 -4.38
N LEU A 127 16.73 -13.14 -4.73
CA LEU A 127 16.91 -12.66 -6.11
C LEU A 127 18.37 -12.75 -6.58
N VAL A 128 19.32 -12.47 -5.68
CA VAL A 128 20.76 -12.48 -6.00
C VAL A 128 21.35 -13.89 -5.93
N ARG A 129 20.98 -14.69 -4.92
CA ARG A 129 21.64 -15.95 -4.58
C ARG A 129 20.73 -17.18 -4.56
N GLY A 130 19.42 -17.00 -4.55
CA GLY A 130 18.47 -18.11 -4.56
C GLY A 130 18.51 -18.87 -5.88
N ASP A 131 18.02 -20.11 -5.83
CA ASP A 131 17.70 -20.87 -7.03
C ASP A 131 16.57 -20.19 -7.84
N MET A 132 16.30 -20.71 -9.04
CA MET A 132 15.29 -20.11 -9.93
C MET A 132 13.87 -20.15 -9.35
N LEU A 133 13.51 -21.16 -8.55
CA LEU A 133 12.19 -21.23 -7.93
C LEU A 133 12.01 -20.11 -6.90
N LEU A 134 13.02 -19.88 -6.06
CA LEU A 134 13.00 -18.78 -5.09
C LEU A 134 12.94 -17.42 -5.79
N ARG A 135 13.67 -17.25 -6.90
CA ARG A 135 13.62 -16.01 -7.70
C ARG A 135 12.24 -15.78 -8.31
N ILE A 136 11.62 -16.81 -8.87
CA ILE A 136 10.27 -16.75 -9.45
C ILE A 136 9.24 -16.41 -8.39
N LEU A 137 9.32 -17.03 -7.21
CA LEU A 137 8.42 -16.73 -6.10
C LEU A 137 8.60 -15.29 -5.61
N ALA A 138 9.85 -14.83 -5.45
CA ALA A 138 10.15 -13.44 -5.08
C ALA A 138 9.59 -12.44 -6.10
N LEU A 139 9.83 -12.68 -7.39
CA LEU A 139 9.31 -11.86 -8.48
C LEU A 139 7.78 -11.88 -8.54
N ALA A 140 7.13 -13.03 -8.30
CA ALA A 140 5.68 -13.12 -8.25
C ALA A 140 5.09 -12.25 -7.14
N ILE A 141 5.70 -12.24 -5.95
CA ILE A 141 5.28 -11.37 -4.85
C ILE A 141 5.49 -9.89 -5.21
N VAL A 142 6.66 -9.52 -5.72
CA VAL A 142 6.93 -8.11 -6.11
C VAL A 142 5.94 -7.66 -7.19
N PHE A 143 5.68 -8.51 -8.18
CA PHE A 143 4.71 -8.26 -9.24
C PHE A 143 3.28 -8.13 -8.70
N HIS A 144 2.90 -8.98 -7.73
CA HIS A 144 1.61 -8.88 -7.05
C HIS A 144 1.40 -7.54 -6.37
N PHE A 145 2.39 -7.07 -5.61
CA PHE A 145 2.35 -5.74 -5.01
C PHE A 145 2.28 -4.64 -6.08
N ALA A 146 3.04 -4.78 -7.18
CA ALA A 146 3.02 -3.84 -8.29
C ALA A 146 1.65 -3.78 -9.00
N LEU A 147 0.91 -4.90 -9.03
CA LEU A 147 -0.44 -4.98 -9.58
C LEU A 147 -1.52 -4.41 -8.66
N TYR A 148 -1.38 -4.56 -7.34
CA TYR A 148 -2.42 -4.13 -6.42
C TYR A 148 -2.22 -2.73 -5.84
N ALA A 149 -0.98 -2.29 -5.64
CA ALA A 149 -0.69 -0.96 -5.10
C ALA A 149 -1.33 0.22 -5.86
N PRO A 150 -1.41 0.23 -7.22
CA PRO A 150 -1.99 1.36 -7.94
C PRO A 150 -3.53 1.31 -7.99
N PHE A 151 -4.16 0.29 -7.40
CA PHE A 151 -5.60 0.16 -7.34
C PHE A 151 -6.22 1.34 -6.57
N GLY A 152 -7.19 2.03 -7.17
CA GLY A 152 -7.77 3.26 -6.61
C GLY A 152 -8.35 3.08 -5.21
N ASP A 153 -9.05 1.95 -4.99
CA ASP A 153 -9.68 1.62 -3.70
C ASP A 153 -8.75 0.93 -2.70
N LEU A 154 -7.54 0.56 -3.11
CA LEU A 154 -6.53 0.08 -2.17
C LEU A 154 -5.84 1.28 -1.55
N LEU A 155 -6.34 1.68 -0.39
CA LEU A 155 -5.86 2.81 0.41
C LEU A 155 -5.44 2.31 1.78
N PRO A 156 -4.48 2.97 2.45
CA PRO A 156 -4.05 2.57 3.79
C PRO A 156 -5.23 2.41 4.76
N GLY A 157 -6.12 3.41 4.87
CA GLY A 157 -7.29 3.33 5.76
C GLY A 157 -8.21 2.14 5.46
N GLY A 158 -8.28 1.68 4.21
CA GLY A 158 -9.09 0.54 3.83
C GLY A 158 -8.45 -0.83 4.08
N VAL A 159 -7.13 -0.91 4.27
CA VAL A 159 -6.40 -2.18 4.50
C VAL A 159 -7.02 -2.95 5.66
N TRP A 160 -7.25 -2.25 6.77
CA TRP A 160 -7.78 -2.87 7.99
C TRP A 160 -9.28 -2.60 8.17
N ARG A 161 -9.76 -1.35 7.99
CA ARG A 161 -11.18 -1.00 8.19
C ARG A 161 -12.11 -1.77 7.26
N TYR A 162 -11.73 -1.94 6.00
CA TYR A 162 -12.51 -2.66 4.99
C TYR A 162 -11.92 -4.05 4.66
N LYS A 163 -11.00 -4.53 5.49
CA LYS A 163 -10.33 -5.83 5.34
C LYS A 163 -9.66 -6.00 3.97
N ASN A 164 -9.22 -4.91 3.33
CA ASN A 164 -8.48 -4.97 2.07
C ASN A 164 -7.13 -5.71 2.21
N ILE A 165 -6.65 -6.01 3.42
CA ILE A 165 -5.52 -6.93 3.63
C ILE A 165 -5.67 -8.28 2.90
N HIS A 166 -6.91 -8.71 2.61
CA HIS A 166 -7.17 -9.94 1.85
C HIS A 166 -6.52 -9.96 0.46
N TYR A 167 -6.20 -8.79 -0.14
CA TYR A 167 -5.43 -8.72 -1.39
C TYR A 167 -4.05 -9.35 -1.24
N PHE A 168 -3.46 -9.36 -0.04
CA PHE A 168 -2.09 -9.82 0.20
C PHE A 168 -2.00 -11.18 0.90
N LYS A 169 -3.14 -11.79 1.27
CA LYS A 169 -3.19 -12.97 2.17
C LYS A 169 -2.32 -14.14 1.71
N TRP A 170 -2.23 -14.39 0.40
CA TRP A 170 -1.49 -15.52 -0.14
C TRP A 170 0.02 -15.29 -0.06
N ALA A 171 0.46 -14.04 -0.12
CA ALA A 171 1.87 -13.66 -0.08
C ALA A 171 2.43 -13.73 1.35
N ILE A 172 1.60 -13.58 2.38
CA ILE A 172 2.05 -13.50 3.79
C ILE A 172 2.88 -14.73 4.23
N PRO A 173 2.46 -16.00 4.00
CA PRO A 173 3.30 -17.15 4.35
C PRO A 173 4.65 -17.17 3.64
N TYR A 174 4.70 -16.75 2.38
CA TYR A 174 5.94 -16.69 1.61
C TYR A 174 6.83 -15.52 2.03
N LEU A 175 6.25 -14.38 2.40
CA LEU A 175 6.99 -13.29 3.03
C LEU A 175 7.62 -13.75 4.35
N ALA A 176 6.91 -14.52 5.16
CA ALA A 176 7.47 -15.11 6.39
C ALA A 176 8.62 -16.09 6.06
N LEU A 177 8.48 -16.90 5.01
CA LEU A 177 9.56 -17.74 4.50
C LEU A 177 10.78 -16.90 4.11
N PHE A 178 10.62 -15.79 3.38
CA PHE A 178 11.74 -14.92 3.03
C PHE A 178 12.39 -14.28 4.25
N ALA A 179 11.62 -13.86 5.26
CA ALA A 179 12.18 -13.36 6.52
C ALA A 179 13.02 -14.45 7.22
N TRP A 180 12.51 -15.67 7.28
CA TRP A 180 13.24 -16.81 7.81
C TRP A 180 14.51 -17.11 7.01
N LEU A 181 14.45 -17.09 5.67
CA LEU A 181 15.61 -17.30 4.81
C LEU A 181 16.67 -16.21 4.98
N ALA A 182 16.27 -14.95 5.27
CA ALA A 182 17.20 -13.88 5.61
C ALA A 182 17.92 -14.17 6.93
N ILE A 183 17.19 -14.56 7.97
CA ILE A 183 17.76 -14.97 9.27
C ILE A 183 18.70 -16.16 9.07
N ARG A 184 18.24 -17.19 8.35
CA ARG A 184 19.04 -18.36 8.03
C ARG A 184 20.28 -17.94 7.26
N TRP A 185 20.23 -17.05 6.29
CA TRP A 185 21.41 -16.60 5.56
C TRP A 185 22.43 -15.89 6.47
N ILE A 186 21.97 -15.07 7.41
CA ILE A 186 22.82 -14.40 8.40
C ILE A 186 23.48 -15.43 9.33
N MET A 187 22.71 -16.42 9.77
CA MET A 187 23.13 -17.40 10.80
C MET A 187 23.76 -18.67 10.23
N ALA A 188 23.55 -18.97 8.94
CA ALA A 188 23.93 -20.23 8.33
C ALA A 188 25.43 -20.39 8.26
N ASP A 189 25.81 -21.67 8.30
CA ASP A 189 27.17 -22.17 8.23
C ASP A 189 27.89 -21.99 9.59
N MET A 190 27.67 -22.94 10.51
CA MET A 190 28.30 -22.96 11.85
C MET A 190 29.84 -22.95 11.77
N GLY A 191 30.41 -23.35 10.62
CA GLY A 191 31.84 -23.24 10.31
C GLY A 191 32.27 -21.89 9.72
N ALA A 192 31.35 -20.99 9.35
CA ALA A 192 31.70 -19.68 8.86
C ALA A 192 32.29 -18.81 9.98
N SER A 193 33.38 -18.11 9.64
CA SER A 193 34.03 -17.17 10.55
C SER A 193 33.03 -16.14 11.10
N LEU A 194 33.25 -15.68 12.33
CA LEU A 194 32.46 -14.61 12.95
C LEU A 194 32.39 -13.37 12.06
N ARG A 195 33.48 -13.06 11.35
CA ARG A 195 33.56 -11.96 10.39
C ARG A 195 32.50 -12.07 9.28
N THR A 196 32.33 -13.25 8.69
CA THR A 196 31.34 -13.47 7.62
C THR A 196 29.93 -13.23 8.13
N ARG A 197 29.60 -13.79 9.31
CA ARG A 197 28.28 -13.61 9.95
C ARG A 197 28.02 -12.14 10.28
N ALA A 198 29.01 -11.43 10.83
CA ALA A 198 28.94 -10.01 11.12
C ALA A 198 28.69 -9.18 9.84
N LEU A 199 29.40 -9.46 8.75
CA LEU A 199 29.20 -8.76 7.48
C LEU A 199 27.80 -8.99 6.90
N ARG A 200 27.25 -10.21 7.00
CA ARG A 200 25.86 -10.49 6.56
C ARG A 200 24.84 -9.74 7.42
N ALA A 201 25.02 -9.74 8.74
CA ALA A 201 24.16 -8.99 9.66
C ALA A 201 24.21 -7.48 9.39
N ILE A 202 25.41 -6.90 9.24
CA ILE A 202 25.59 -5.48 8.88
C ILE A 202 24.91 -5.18 7.55
N SER A 203 25.07 -6.04 6.54
CA SER A 203 24.41 -5.85 5.23
C SER A 203 22.88 -5.82 5.37
N ALA A 204 22.30 -6.69 6.18
CA ALA A 204 20.86 -6.70 6.45
C ALA A 204 20.42 -5.42 7.18
N VAL A 205 21.16 -4.98 8.20
CA VAL A 205 20.89 -3.74 8.94
C VAL A 205 20.99 -2.52 8.03
N VAL A 206 22.00 -2.45 7.16
CA VAL A 206 22.14 -1.37 6.18
C VAL A 206 20.97 -1.38 5.20
N CYS A 207 20.57 -2.54 4.67
CA CYS A 207 19.42 -2.65 3.78
C CYS A 207 18.12 -2.15 4.44
N ILE A 208 17.85 -2.58 5.67
CA ILE A 208 16.68 -2.10 6.44
C ILE A 208 16.79 -0.60 6.70
N SER A 209 17.97 -0.12 7.10
CA SER A 209 18.19 1.31 7.38
C SER A 209 17.95 2.18 6.14
N LEU A 210 18.40 1.73 4.97
CA LEU A 210 18.16 2.41 3.69
C LEU A 210 16.67 2.46 3.36
N ILE A 211 15.92 1.38 3.57
CA ILE A 211 14.46 1.38 3.41
C ILE A 211 13.85 2.43 4.34
N LEU A 212 14.19 2.40 5.63
CA LEU A 212 13.64 3.31 6.64
C LEU A 212 14.05 4.79 6.44
N THR A 213 15.02 5.08 5.56
CA THR A 213 15.35 6.47 5.20
C THR A 213 14.36 7.09 4.22
N VAL A 214 13.61 6.28 3.47
CA VAL A 214 12.64 6.78 2.51
C VAL A 214 11.44 7.37 3.25
N GLN A 215 11.06 8.60 2.90
CA GLN A 215 10.00 9.34 3.59
C GLN A 215 9.21 10.20 2.61
N PHE A 216 7.96 10.50 2.94
CA PHE A 216 7.26 11.59 2.28
C PHE A 216 7.84 12.93 2.71
N LYS A 217 8.20 13.75 1.72
CA LYS A 217 8.55 15.16 1.91
C LYS A 217 7.39 15.99 1.39
N ILE A 218 6.68 16.63 2.32
CA ILE A 218 5.57 17.53 2.03
C ILE A 218 6.14 18.94 1.84
N ARG A 219 5.76 19.57 0.74
CA ARG A 219 6.06 20.98 0.45
C ARG A 219 4.74 21.74 0.41
N GLN A 220 4.58 22.66 1.35
CA GLN A 220 3.48 23.61 1.35
C GLN A 220 3.60 24.54 0.14
N ILE A 221 2.45 24.91 -0.40
CA ILE A 221 2.32 25.79 -1.56
C ILE A 221 1.84 27.15 -1.03
N ASP A 222 2.78 28.08 -0.89
CA ASP A 222 2.54 29.44 -0.38
C ASP A 222 1.99 30.35 -1.48
N SER A 223 0.81 30.02 -2.02
CA SER A 223 0.22 30.80 -3.12
C SER A 223 -1.31 30.82 -3.14
N VAL A 224 -1.96 30.58 -1.99
CA VAL A 224 -3.41 30.79 -1.85
C VAL A 224 -3.63 32.30 -1.72
N GLU A 225 -4.15 32.94 -2.77
CA GLU A 225 -4.44 34.38 -2.74
C GLU A 225 -5.70 34.68 -1.96
N ARG A 226 -6.72 33.86 -2.19
CA ARG A 226 -8.02 33.99 -1.59
C ARG A 226 -8.59 32.61 -1.33
N ALA A 227 -8.93 32.36 -0.08
CA ALA A 227 -9.79 31.26 0.31
C ALA A 227 -10.96 31.84 1.09
N GLY A 228 -12.17 31.46 0.72
CA GLY A 228 -13.37 31.87 1.40
C GLY A 228 -14.46 30.82 1.24
N TYR A 229 -15.55 31.00 1.97
CA TYR A 229 -16.72 30.18 1.78
C TYR A 229 -17.98 31.04 1.76
N VAL A 230 -18.99 30.53 1.07
CA VAL A 230 -20.35 31.08 1.07
C VAL A 230 -21.33 29.96 1.33
N MET A 231 -22.45 30.28 1.97
CA MET A 231 -23.53 29.31 2.15
C MET A 231 -24.40 29.33 0.89
N GLN A 232 -24.54 28.19 0.22
CA GLN A 232 -25.42 28.02 -0.94
C GLN A 232 -26.39 26.89 -0.67
N ASN A 233 -27.69 27.20 -0.67
CA ASN A 233 -28.76 26.23 -0.37
C ASN A 233 -28.59 25.48 0.96
N GLY A 234 -27.97 26.13 1.96
CA GLY A 234 -27.70 25.54 3.28
C GLY A 234 -26.36 24.81 3.39
N ASP A 235 -25.63 24.63 2.28
CA ASP A 235 -24.33 23.96 2.28
C ASP A 235 -23.17 24.93 2.09
N PRO A 236 -22.04 24.73 2.79
CA PRO A 236 -20.81 25.47 2.52
C PRO A 236 -20.27 25.20 1.10
N VAL A 237 -20.02 26.28 0.37
CA VAL A 237 -19.26 26.27 -0.88
C VAL A 237 -17.96 27.02 -0.64
N ILE A 238 -16.86 26.30 -0.69
CA ILE A 238 -15.52 26.82 -0.46
C ILE A 238 -14.89 27.12 -1.82
N ASP A 239 -14.47 28.37 -2.00
CA ASP A 239 -13.79 28.86 -3.19
C ASP A 239 -12.34 29.22 -2.86
N ILE A 240 -11.41 28.65 -3.64
CA ILE A 240 -9.98 28.86 -3.50
C ILE A 240 -9.41 29.36 -4.83
N ASN A 241 -8.72 30.49 -4.77
CA ASN A 241 -7.99 31.04 -5.91
C ASN A 241 -6.47 31.01 -5.68
N TRP A 242 -5.72 30.50 -6.65
CA TRP A 242 -4.26 30.49 -6.68
C TRP A 242 -3.72 31.36 -7.81
N THR A 243 -2.67 32.12 -7.51
CA THR A 243 -1.90 32.86 -8.53
C THR A 243 -1.10 31.94 -9.43
N ASN A 244 -0.62 30.81 -8.90
CA ASN A 244 0.40 30.01 -9.55
C ASN A 244 -0.15 28.73 -10.16
N ARG A 245 -0.50 28.81 -11.45
CA ARG A 245 -0.99 27.67 -12.25
C ARG A 245 0.03 26.56 -12.51
N GLN A 246 1.32 26.78 -12.25
CA GLN A 246 2.37 25.81 -12.55
C GLN A 246 2.67 24.84 -11.40
N SER A 247 2.17 25.10 -10.19
CA SER A 247 2.40 24.22 -9.05
C SER A 247 1.46 23.01 -9.10
N SER A 248 2.02 21.79 -9.05
CA SER A 248 1.23 20.58 -8.87
C SER A 248 0.72 20.51 -7.43
N ILE A 249 -0.58 20.35 -7.24
CA ILE A 249 -1.23 20.18 -5.94
C ILE A 249 -1.58 18.71 -5.78
N ASP A 250 -1.08 18.09 -4.71
CA ASP A 250 -1.41 16.70 -4.37
C ASP A 250 -2.55 16.63 -3.33
N PHE A 251 -2.64 17.59 -2.41
CA PHE A 251 -3.76 17.69 -1.48
C PHE A 251 -3.98 19.13 -0.98
N ILE A 252 -5.19 19.36 -0.46
CA ILE A 252 -5.62 20.61 0.18
C ILE A 252 -6.16 20.27 1.57
N ASP A 253 -5.66 20.97 2.58
CA ASP A 253 -6.16 20.88 3.96
C ASP A 253 -7.09 22.07 4.24
N TYR A 254 -8.34 21.75 4.56
CA TYR A 254 -9.39 22.67 4.99
C TYR A 254 -9.50 22.62 6.51
N HIS A 255 -8.86 23.58 7.17
CA HIS A 255 -8.92 23.74 8.62
C HIS A 255 -10.28 24.30 9.04
N GLY A 256 -10.81 23.82 10.16
CA GLY A 256 -12.09 24.26 10.69
C GLY A 256 -13.32 23.72 9.94
N VAL A 257 -13.14 22.87 8.92
CA VAL A 257 -14.25 22.11 8.31
C VAL A 257 -14.45 20.83 9.11
N THR A 258 -15.61 20.65 9.71
CA THR A 258 -15.91 19.54 10.62
C THR A 258 -17.06 18.68 10.09
N GLY A 259 -17.10 17.42 10.50
CA GLY A 259 -18.15 16.47 10.12
C GLY A 259 -17.83 15.05 10.58
N GLY A 260 -18.82 14.16 10.52
CA GLY A 260 -18.64 12.75 10.83
C GLY A 260 -17.75 12.05 9.80
N PHE A 261 -17.13 10.93 10.17
CA PHE A 261 -16.31 10.14 9.23
C PHE A 261 -17.08 9.80 7.94
N THR A 262 -18.33 9.37 8.07
CA THR A 262 -19.19 9.02 6.92
C THR A 262 -19.47 10.23 6.05
N ASP A 263 -19.75 11.37 6.67
CA ASP A 263 -20.09 12.60 5.96
C ASP A 263 -18.89 13.13 5.20
N VAL A 264 -17.68 13.11 5.79
CA VAL A 264 -16.44 13.52 5.12
C VAL A 264 -16.04 12.54 4.02
N TYR A 265 -16.14 11.23 4.26
CA TYR A 265 -15.56 10.23 3.35
C TYR A 265 -16.49 9.84 2.21
N PHE A 266 -17.80 9.79 2.46
CA PHE A 266 -18.82 9.32 1.52
C PHE A 266 -19.86 10.39 1.14
N GLY A 267 -19.76 11.59 1.71
CA GLY A 267 -20.71 12.67 1.47
C GLY A 267 -20.80 13.10 0.01
N PRO A 268 -21.88 13.83 -0.36
CA PRO A 268 -22.18 14.22 -1.73
C PRO A 268 -21.32 15.41 -2.20
N HIS A 269 -20.03 15.39 -1.88
CA HIS A 269 -19.09 16.46 -2.21
C HIS A 269 -18.88 16.56 -3.71
N ARG A 270 -18.74 17.80 -4.19
CA ARG A 270 -18.43 18.10 -5.59
C ARG A 270 -17.27 19.07 -5.65
N VAL A 271 -16.34 18.79 -6.54
CA VAL A 271 -15.10 19.56 -6.69
C VAL A 271 -14.94 19.98 -8.13
N TRP A 272 -14.67 21.26 -8.35
CA TRP A 272 -14.32 21.79 -9.66
C TRP A 272 -12.91 22.35 -9.62
N VAL A 273 -12.18 22.15 -10.72
CA VAL A 273 -10.88 22.78 -10.97
C VAL A 273 -10.99 23.52 -12.29
N ASP A 274 -10.80 24.84 -12.26
CA ASP A 274 -10.94 25.75 -13.41
C ASP A 274 -12.24 25.49 -14.21
N GLY A 275 -13.36 25.30 -13.49
CA GLY A 275 -14.69 25.04 -14.05
C GLY A 275 -14.96 23.59 -14.48
N ARG A 276 -13.96 22.70 -14.48
CA ARG A 276 -14.16 21.27 -14.75
C ARG A 276 -14.45 20.50 -13.47
N GLU A 277 -15.58 19.80 -13.43
CA GLU A 277 -15.91 18.91 -12.32
C GLU A 277 -14.99 17.67 -12.31
N LEU A 278 -14.48 17.35 -11.13
CA LEU A 278 -13.71 16.14 -10.87
C LEU A 278 -14.63 14.99 -10.47
N ALA A 279 -14.31 13.79 -10.94
CA ALA A 279 -15.01 12.58 -10.54
C ALA A 279 -14.65 12.20 -9.10
N ARG A 280 -15.64 12.20 -8.21
CA ARG A 280 -15.50 11.72 -6.83
C ARG A 280 -14.94 10.29 -6.81
N ILE A 281 -14.10 9.95 -5.83
CA ILE A 281 -13.41 8.65 -5.67
C ILE A 281 -12.30 8.44 -6.71
N HIS A 282 -12.55 8.73 -7.99
CA HIS A 282 -11.58 8.56 -9.07
C HIS A 282 -10.51 9.64 -9.07
N ASP A 283 -10.88 10.92 -8.96
CA ASP A 283 -9.94 12.03 -9.06
C ASP A 283 -9.52 12.55 -7.68
N PHE A 284 -10.42 12.51 -6.70
CA PHE A 284 -10.16 13.00 -5.35
C PHE A 284 -10.90 12.20 -4.27
N ARG A 285 -10.41 12.35 -3.03
CA ARG A 285 -11.04 11.84 -1.80
C ARG A 285 -10.93 12.87 -0.69
N LEU A 286 -11.91 12.86 0.20
CA LEU A 286 -11.89 13.66 1.42
C LEU A 286 -11.60 12.72 2.60
N LEU A 287 -10.64 13.13 3.42
CA LEU A 287 -10.14 12.38 4.56
C LEU A 287 -10.34 13.23 5.82
N PRO A 288 -10.92 12.68 6.88
CA PRO A 288 -10.96 13.36 8.17
C PRO A 288 -9.55 13.63 8.67
N ALA A 289 -9.34 14.83 9.22
CA ALA A 289 -8.08 15.25 9.78
C ALA A 289 -8.29 15.85 11.18
N PRO A 290 -7.30 15.79 12.09
CA PRO A 290 -7.41 16.41 13.41
C PRO A 290 -7.71 17.92 13.37
N TRP A 291 -7.36 18.58 12.25
CA TRP A 291 -7.59 20.01 12.03
C TRP A 291 -8.82 20.32 11.19
N GLY A 292 -9.51 19.31 10.64
CA GLY A 292 -10.66 19.48 9.76
C GLY A 292 -10.74 18.41 8.70
N VAL A 293 -10.60 18.78 7.42
CA VAL A 293 -10.69 17.84 6.29
C VAL A 293 -9.51 18.00 5.35
N ARG A 294 -8.93 16.89 4.89
CA ARG A 294 -7.98 16.84 3.79
C ARG A 294 -8.65 16.37 2.52
N MET A 295 -8.59 17.16 1.45
CA MET A 295 -8.88 16.71 0.10
C MET A 295 -7.60 16.21 -0.56
N LEU A 296 -7.50 14.90 -0.74
CA LEU A 296 -6.39 14.24 -1.42
C LEU A 296 -6.77 13.98 -2.87
N PHE A 297 -5.94 14.43 -3.81
CA PHE A 297 -6.09 14.07 -5.21
C PHE A 297 -5.37 12.76 -5.49
N ASN A 298 -6.02 11.85 -6.23
CA ASN A 298 -5.41 10.57 -6.61
C ASN A 298 -4.29 10.77 -7.63
N ARG A 299 -4.33 11.87 -8.39
CA ARG A 299 -3.25 12.35 -9.25
C ARG A 299 -2.99 13.82 -8.92
N PRO A 300 -1.73 14.29 -9.00
CA PRO A 300 -1.46 15.71 -8.86
C PRO A 300 -2.28 16.50 -9.89
N ILE A 301 -2.90 17.59 -9.44
CA ILE A 301 -3.63 18.51 -10.31
C ILE A 301 -2.91 19.85 -10.41
N SER A 302 -3.24 20.64 -11.42
CA SER A 302 -2.83 22.04 -11.53
C SER A 302 -4.04 22.85 -11.95
N GLY A 303 -4.26 23.98 -11.29
CA GLY A 303 -5.36 24.88 -11.59
C GLY A 303 -5.30 26.16 -10.77
N SER A 304 -6.05 27.17 -11.21
CA SER A 304 -6.14 28.47 -10.53
C SER A 304 -7.37 28.64 -9.66
N ASP A 305 -8.48 27.99 -10.01
CA ASP A 305 -9.74 28.10 -9.29
C ASP A 305 -10.18 26.70 -8.84
N ILE A 306 -10.32 26.49 -7.53
CA ILE A 306 -10.90 25.26 -7.00
C ILE A 306 -12.08 25.59 -6.13
N LYS A 307 -13.21 24.97 -6.49
CA LYS A 307 -14.45 25.06 -5.76
C LYS A 307 -14.76 23.70 -5.14
N LEU A 308 -15.05 23.68 -3.85
CA LEU A 308 -15.56 22.52 -3.13
C LEU A 308 -16.96 22.84 -2.61
N THR A 309 -17.97 22.14 -3.12
CA THR A 309 -19.27 22.07 -2.45
C THR A 309 -19.21 20.93 -1.45
N THR A 310 -19.30 21.25 -0.16
CA THR A 310 -19.20 20.24 0.89
C THR A 310 -20.44 19.35 0.95
N GLY A 311 -21.59 19.84 0.49
CA GLY A 311 -22.86 19.14 0.66
C GLY A 311 -23.27 19.01 2.13
N HIS A 312 -24.36 18.30 2.38
CA HIS A 312 -24.90 18.10 3.72
C HIS A 312 -23.92 17.32 4.64
N GLY A 313 -23.88 17.70 5.92
CA GLY A 313 -23.15 16.99 6.97
C GLY A 313 -21.75 17.51 7.28
N LEU A 314 -21.25 18.49 6.51
CA LEU A 314 -20.03 19.23 6.82
C LEU A 314 -20.36 20.67 7.22
N GLU A 315 -19.75 21.13 8.31
CA GLU A 315 -19.91 22.47 8.85
C GLU A 315 -18.57 23.20 8.87
N ILE A 316 -18.60 24.53 8.93
CA ILE A 316 -17.39 25.37 9.04
C ILE A 316 -17.42 26.09 10.38
N SER A 317 -16.47 25.78 11.25
CA SER A 317 -16.27 26.45 12.54
C SER A 317 -15.91 27.92 12.32
N SER A 318 -16.71 28.83 12.88
CA SER A 318 -16.48 30.27 12.79
C SER A 318 -15.14 30.65 13.43
N GLY A 319 -14.25 31.27 12.64
CA GLY A 319 -12.96 31.82 13.13
C GLY A 319 -11.73 30.92 12.97
N GLU A 320 -11.91 29.65 12.59
CA GLU A 320 -10.80 28.69 12.40
C GLU A 320 -10.56 28.30 10.95
N PHE A 321 -11.38 28.83 10.03
CA PHE A 321 -11.29 28.49 8.62
C PHE A 321 -9.98 28.97 8.00
N LYS A 322 -9.16 28.01 7.59
CA LYS A 322 -7.90 28.24 6.87
C LYS A 322 -7.74 27.15 5.83
N VAL A 323 -7.23 27.53 4.66
CA VAL A 323 -6.89 26.57 3.60
C VAL A 323 -5.39 26.54 3.42
N THR A 324 -4.83 25.34 3.36
CA THR A 324 -3.44 25.14 2.92
C THR A 324 -3.40 24.11 1.81
N ALA A 325 -2.48 24.27 0.87
CA ALA A 325 -2.29 23.35 -0.24
C ALA A 325 -0.87 22.83 -0.23
N ALA A 326 -0.67 21.57 -0.63
CA ALA A 326 0.64 20.98 -0.62
C ALA A 326 0.86 20.02 -1.78
N SER A 327 2.14 19.83 -2.09
CA SER A 327 2.64 18.72 -2.90
C SER A 327 3.45 17.78 -2.03
N TYR A 328 3.54 16.51 -2.43
CA TYR A 328 4.39 15.55 -1.75
C TYR A 328 5.21 14.72 -2.74
N ARG A 329 6.39 14.31 -2.28
CA ARG A 329 7.26 13.40 -3.02
C ARG A 329 7.94 12.43 -2.06
N LEU A 330 8.41 11.31 -2.59
CA LEU A 330 9.36 10.48 -1.86
C LEU A 330 10.72 11.18 -1.85
N GLY A 331 11.37 11.17 -0.69
CA GLY A 331 12.72 11.68 -0.51
C GLY A 331 13.46 10.86 0.54
N ILE A 332 14.73 11.21 0.74
CA ILE A 332 15.60 10.56 1.73
C ILE A 332 15.63 11.41 3.00
N GLY A 333 15.56 10.77 4.15
CA GLY A 333 15.64 11.36 5.48
C GLY A 333 16.44 10.50 6.43
N ARG A 334 16.33 10.80 7.73
CA ARG A 334 16.90 9.94 8.78
C ARG A 334 16.07 8.65 8.89
N PRO A 335 16.67 7.49 9.17
CA PRO A 335 15.91 6.25 9.40
C PRO A 335 14.81 6.48 10.43
N HIS A 336 13.57 6.16 10.09
CA HIS A 336 12.42 6.27 10.99
C HIS A 336 11.59 4.99 10.91
N PHE A 337 11.30 4.41 12.07
CA PHE A 337 10.40 3.26 12.17
C PHE A 337 8.94 3.73 12.15
N PRO A 338 8.04 3.03 11.42
CA PRO A 338 6.63 3.34 11.46
C PRO A 338 6.08 3.20 12.88
N VAL A 339 5.01 3.95 13.18
CA VAL A 339 4.23 3.75 14.39
C VAL A 339 3.63 2.35 14.34
N ILE A 340 4.04 1.50 15.28
CA ILE A 340 3.59 0.10 15.32
C ILE A 340 2.15 0.08 15.82
N ALA A 341 1.31 -0.67 15.11
CA ALA A 341 -0.05 -0.90 15.52
C ALA A 341 -0.04 -1.80 16.76
N TRP A 342 -0.55 -1.29 17.87
CA TRP A 342 -0.66 -2.02 19.12
C TRP A 342 -2.13 -2.03 19.53
N ASP A 343 -2.77 -3.19 19.46
CA ASP A 343 -4.12 -3.40 19.98
C ASP A 343 -4.00 -3.75 21.47
N GLY A 344 -4.19 -2.75 22.35
CA GLY A 344 -4.49 -3.01 23.76
C GLY A 344 -3.94 -2.00 24.77
N ASP A 345 -4.66 -1.89 25.90
CA ASP A 345 -4.29 -1.19 27.15
C ASP A 345 -3.04 -1.76 27.85
N GLU A 346 -2.32 -2.71 27.23
CA GLU A 346 -1.06 -3.24 27.75
C GLU A 346 0.15 -2.40 27.30
N PRO A 347 1.19 -2.26 28.13
CA PRO A 347 2.39 -1.52 27.74
C PRO A 347 3.05 -2.18 26.53
N SER A 348 3.29 -1.40 25.48
CA SER A 348 3.90 -1.92 24.25
C SER A 348 5.22 -2.67 24.54
N PRO A 349 5.59 -3.69 23.74
CA PRO A 349 6.85 -4.44 23.91
C PRO A 349 8.08 -3.52 23.82
N TRP A 350 7.92 -2.36 23.19
CA TRP A 350 8.93 -1.33 23.10
C TRP A 350 9.01 -0.45 24.35
N ASN A 351 7.90 -0.26 25.09
CA ASN A 351 7.94 0.31 26.44
C ASN A 351 8.62 -0.65 27.43
N MET A 352 8.45 -1.96 27.27
CA MET A 352 9.27 -2.96 27.99
C MET A 352 10.76 -2.85 27.63
N LEU A 353 11.11 -2.69 26.35
CA LEU A 353 12.51 -2.49 25.90
C LEU A 353 13.12 -1.15 26.36
N ARG A 354 12.31 -0.09 26.49
CA ARG A 354 12.75 1.18 27.10
C ARG A 354 12.92 1.09 28.62
N SER A 355 12.21 0.16 29.28
CA SER A 355 12.36 -0.12 30.73
C SER A 355 13.47 -1.14 31.06
N LEU A 356 14.03 -1.81 30.04
CA LEU A 356 15.07 -2.83 30.20
C LEU A 356 16.37 -2.28 30.85
N PRO A 357 16.82 -1.03 30.61
CA PRO A 357 17.95 -0.47 31.35
C PRO A 357 17.69 -0.34 32.86
N GLN A 358 16.44 -0.09 33.28
CA GLN A 358 16.06 0.03 34.69
C GLN A 358 15.83 -1.33 35.37
N ARG A 359 15.55 -2.39 34.61
CA ARG A 359 15.40 -3.76 35.15
C ARG A 359 16.72 -4.52 35.22
N ILE A 360 17.68 -4.24 34.34
CA ILE A 360 19.01 -4.86 34.37
C ILE A 360 19.80 -4.44 35.62
N SER A 361 19.63 -3.21 36.11
CA SER A 361 20.25 -2.75 37.36
C SER A 361 19.74 -3.49 38.61
N HIS A 362 18.54 -4.06 38.57
CA HIS A 362 17.99 -4.89 39.64
C HIS A 362 18.44 -6.35 39.57
N ILE A 363 18.87 -6.84 38.40
CA ILE A 363 19.37 -8.21 38.24
C ILE A 363 20.88 -8.27 38.54
N SER A 364 21.65 -7.21 38.26
CA SER A 364 23.07 -7.15 38.63
C SER A 364 23.31 -7.17 40.14
N SER A 365 22.36 -6.71 40.97
CA SER A 365 22.46 -6.79 42.43
C SER A 365 22.11 -8.16 43.02
N LEU A 366 21.58 -9.08 42.22
CA LEU A 366 21.25 -10.46 42.63
C LEU A 366 22.38 -11.47 42.35
N PHE A 367 23.45 -11.05 41.66
CA PHE A 367 24.61 -11.89 41.34
C PHE A 367 25.93 -11.40 41.97
N THR A 368 25.86 -10.44 42.89
CA THR A 368 27.00 -10.05 43.74
C THR A 368 26.73 -10.44 45.18
N HIS A 369 26.91 -11.72 45.49
CA HIS A 369 27.32 -12.24 46.79
C HIS A 369 28.16 -13.49 46.59
#